data_AF-X1TIA6-F1
#
_entry.id   AF-X1TIA6-F1
#
_cell.length_a   1.000
_cell.length_b   1.000
_cell.length_c   1.000
_cell.angle_alpha   90.00
_cell.angle_beta   90.00
_cell.angle_gamma   90.00
#
_symmetry.space_group_name_H-M   'P 1'
#
loop_
_entity.id
_entity.type
_entity.pdbx_description
1 polymer ?
#
loop_
_entity_poly.entity_id
_entity_poly.type
_entity_poly.pdbx_seq_one_letter_code
_entity_poly.pdbx_strand_id
1 'polypeptide(L)'
;GRNLPLKRIEISKEGAKKLFKKQKEDYKIELLKDIEDDMVTLYQQGDFIDLCRGPHIPSTGKLMAFKLLSIAGAYWRGNEKNKMLQRIYGTSFDKKSELDNYLKLIEEAKRRDHRKLGKDLDLFSFHDEGVGFPFFHLFLNKYYILRSKGTV
;
A
#
# COMPACT_ATOMS: atom_id res chain seq x y z
N GLY A 1 15.88 -13.58 -12.69
CA GLY A 1 14.42 -13.81 -12.76
C GLY A 1 14.03 -14.16 -14.20
N ARG A 2 12.83 -14.73 -14.41
CA ARG A 2 12.30 -14.99 -15.77
C ARG A 2 11.94 -13.66 -16.45
N ASN A 3 12.18 -13.53 -17.76
CA ASN A 3 11.82 -12.36 -18.57
C ASN A 3 10.57 -12.68 -19.41
N LEU A 4 9.39 -12.55 -18.81
CA LEU A 4 8.10 -12.86 -19.43
C LEU A 4 7.50 -11.60 -20.05
N PRO A 5 6.95 -11.66 -21.27
CA PRO A 5 6.24 -10.53 -21.88
C PRO A 5 4.92 -10.28 -21.15
N LEU A 6 4.54 -9.01 -21.00
CA LEU A 6 3.21 -8.63 -20.53
C LEU A 6 2.32 -8.36 -21.75
N LYS A 7 1.29 -9.19 -21.93
CA LYS A 7 0.37 -9.11 -23.07
C LYS A 7 -0.92 -8.44 -22.66
N ARG A 8 -1.27 -7.34 -23.34
CA ARG A 8 -2.59 -6.70 -23.22
C ARG A 8 -3.61 -7.49 -24.02
N ILE A 9 -4.71 -7.84 -23.39
CA ILE A 9 -5.83 -8.58 -23.99
C ILE A 9 -7.08 -7.73 -23.80
N GLU A 10 -7.79 -7.43 -24.89
CA GLU A 10 -9.12 -6.83 -24.83
C GLU A 10 -10.15 -7.94 -24.91
N ILE A 11 -11.12 -7.94 -24.00
CA ILE A 11 -12.15 -8.97 -23.92
C ILE A 11 -13.46 -8.32 -23.47
N SER A 12 -14.59 -8.93 -23.84
CA SER A 12 -15.87 -8.49 -23.31
C SER A 12 -15.93 -8.70 -21.79
N LYS A 13 -16.68 -7.82 -21.12
CA LYS A 13 -16.96 -7.89 -19.68
C LYS A 13 -17.52 -9.25 -19.27
N GLU A 14 -18.40 -9.84 -20.09
CA GLU A 14 -18.93 -11.19 -19.87
C GLU A 14 -17.85 -12.27 -19.98
N GLY A 15 -16.95 -12.16 -20.97
CA GLY A 15 -15.82 -13.06 -21.14
C GLY A 15 -14.88 -13.02 -19.95
N ALA A 16 -14.53 -11.82 -19.47
CA ALA A 16 -13.73 -11.62 -18.26
C ALA A 16 -14.41 -12.22 -17.03
N LYS A 17 -15.73 -12.05 -16.88
CA LYS A 17 -16.50 -12.64 -15.77
C LYS A 17 -16.44 -14.16 -15.77
N LYS A 18 -16.57 -14.82 -16.93
CA LYS A 18 -16.44 -16.28 -17.06
C LYS A 18 -15.03 -16.75 -16.70
N LEU A 19 -14.00 -16.03 -17.16
CA LEU A 19 -12.60 -16.32 -16.86
C LEU A 19 -12.31 -16.27 -15.36
N PHE A 20 -12.66 -15.16 -14.68
CA PHE A 20 -12.39 -15.00 -13.25
C PHE A 20 -13.25 -15.92 -12.38
N LYS A 21 -14.46 -16.31 -12.83
CA LYS A 21 -15.27 -17.33 -12.17
C LYS A 21 -14.58 -18.70 -12.17
N LYS A 22 -13.93 -19.09 -13.27
CA LYS A 22 -13.15 -20.34 -13.34
C LYS A 22 -11.92 -20.30 -12.44
N GLN A 23 -11.33 -19.11 -12.26
CA GLN A 23 -10.15 -18.89 -11.39
C GLN A 23 -10.50 -18.68 -9.91
N LYS A 24 -11.80 -18.60 -9.56
CA LYS A 24 -12.28 -18.29 -8.19
C LYS A 24 -11.82 -16.91 -7.68
N GLU A 25 -11.78 -15.93 -8.58
CA GLU A 25 -11.36 -14.56 -8.30
C GLU A 25 -12.58 -13.65 -8.05
N ASP A 26 -13.27 -13.86 -6.92
CA ASP A 26 -14.57 -13.22 -6.63
C ASP A 26 -14.50 -11.68 -6.58
N TYR A 27 -13.41 -11.12 -6.06
CA TYR A 27 -13.22 -9.67 -5.99
C TYR A 27 -13.10 -9.03 -7.37
N LYS A 28 -12.45 -9.70 -8.33
CA LYS A 28 -12.36 -9.21 -9.71
C LYS A 28 -13.72 -9.25 -10.40
N ILE A 29 -14.55 -10.25 -10.10
CA ILE A 29 -15.93 -10.32 -10.58
C ILE A 29 -16.78 -9.18 -10.02
N GLU A 30 -16.60 -8.83 -8.75
CA GLU A 30 -17.28 -7.68 -8.15
C GLU A 30 -16.83 -6.38 -8.80
N LEU A 31 -15.52 -6.17 -8.97
CA LEU A 31 -14.97 -4.97 -9.64
C LEU A 31 -15.51 -4.81 -11.07
N LEU A 32 -15.67 -5.90 -11.82
CA LEU A 32 -16.27 -5.85 -13.15
C LEU A 32 -17.68 -5.24 -13.11
N LYS A 33 -18.48 -5.48 -12.07
CA LYS A 33 -19.86 -4.94 -12.01
C LYS A 33 -19.88 -3.41 -12.07
N ASP A 34 -18.88 -2.78 -11.48
CA ASP A 34 -18.76 -1.31 -11.39
C ASP A 34 -18.17 -0.67 -12.65
N ILE A 35 -17.65 -1.47 -13.58
CA ILE A 35 -17.13 -0.95 -14.85
C ILE A 35 -18.29 -0.83 -15.83
N GLU A 36 -18.59 0.39 -16.29
CA GLU A 36 -19.69 0.62 -17.25
C GLU A 36 -19.36 0.09 -18.65
N ASP A 37 -18.08 0.08 -19.03
CA ASP A 37 -17.60 -0.36 -20.35
C ASP A 37 -17.92 -1.85 -20.62
N ASP A 38 -18.41 -2.15 -21.83
CA ASP A 38 -18.66 -3.52 -22.29
C ASP A 38 -17.37 -4.30 -22.60
N MET A 39 -16.30 -3.57 -22.90
CA MET A 39 -14.97 -4.11 -23.17
C MET A 39 -14.02 -3.73 -22.03
N VAL A 40 -13.27 -4.72 -21.54
CA VAL A 40 -12.29 -4.55 -20.48
C VAL A 40 -10.94 -5.05 -20.92
N THR A 41 -9.90 -4.51 -20.30
CA THR A 41 -8.53 -4.92 -20.59
C THR A 41 -7.97 -5.79 -19.48
N LEU A 42 -7.33 -6.87 -19.91
CA LEU A 42 -6.58 -7.78 -19.06
C LEU A 42 -5.10 -7.72 -19.43
N TYR A 43 -4.25 -7.96 -18.44
CA TYR A 43 -2.81 -8.14 -18.66
C TYR A 43 -2.42 -9.56 -18.26
N GLN A 44 -1.82 -10.28 -19.20
CA GLN A 44 -1.30 -11.63 -18.99
C GLN A 44 0.22 -11.62 -18.87
N GLN A 45 0.73 -12.29 -17.83
CA GLN A 45 2.14 -12.52 -17.58
C GLN A 45 2.36 -14.02 -17.29
N GLY A 46 2.74 -14.78 -18.32
CA GLY A 46 2.81 -16.24 -18.21
C GLY A 46 1.44 -16.81 -17.85
N ASP A 47 1.35 -17.53 -16.73
CA ASP A 47 0.12 -18.13 -16.23
C ASP A 47 -0.77 -17.15 -15.44
N PHE A 48 -0.24 -15.98 -15.08
CA PHE A 48 -0.96 -14.98 -14.32
C PHE A 48 -1.73 -14.03 -15.24
N ILE A 49 -3.01 -13.76 -14.91
CA ILE A 49 -3.86 -12.83 -15.63
C ILE A 49 -4.52 -11.87 -14.64
N ASP A 50 -4.44 -10.57 -14.92
CA ASP A 50 -4.99 -9.53 -14.07
C ASP A 50 -5.91 -8.56 -14.81
N LEU A 51 -6.90 -8.02 -14.08
CA LEU A 51 -7.82 -7.00 -14.58
C LEU A 51 -7.19 -5.62 -14.35
N CYS A 52 -6.70 -4.99 -15.41
CA CYS A 52 -6.04 -3.69 -15.30
C CYS A 52 -6.18 -2.88 -16.60
N ARG A 53 -6.37 -1.55 -16.47
CA ARG A 53 -6.42 -0.61 -17.59
C ARG A 53 -5.04 -0.34 -18.22
N GLY A 54 -3.96 -0.45 -17.43
CA GLY A 54 -2.59 -0.17 -17.87
C GLY A 54 -2.27 1.32 -18.02
N PRO A 55 -1.14 1.70 -18.65
CA PRO A 55 -0.18 0.82 -19.33
C PRO A 55 0.73 0.03 -18.36
N HIS A 56 1.33 -1.05 -18.87
CA HIS A 56 2.34 -1.84 -18.16
C HIS A 56 3.69 -1.80 -18.88
N ILE A 57 4.76 -2.15 -18.16
CA ILE A 57 6.08 -2.39 -18.76
C ILE A 57 6.02 -3.56 -19.78
N PRO A 58 6.90 -3.57 -20.80
CA PRO A 58 6.84 -4.59 -21.86
C PRO A 58 7.12 -6.02 -21.38
N SER A 59 7.97 -6.18 -20.36
CA SER A 59 8.33 -7.49 -19.83
C SER A 59 8.76 -7.42 -18.37
N THR A 60 8.67 -8.54 -17.65
CA THR A 60 9.09 -8.63 -16.24
C THR A 60 10.58 -8.40 -16.04
N GLY A 61 11.40 -8.64 -17.07
CA GLY A 61 12.84 -8.36 -17.01
C GLY A 61 13.18 -6.88 -16.98
N LYS A 62 12.23 -5.99 -17.31
CA LYS A 62 12.40 -4.54 -17.17
C LYS A 62 12.18 -4.05 -15.74
N LEU A 63 11.59 -4.87 -14.87
CA LEU A 63 11.48 -4.56 -13.45
C LEU A 63 12.84 -4.80 -12.79
N MET A 64 13.59 -3.74 -12.53
CA MET A 64 14.97 -3.84 -12.03
C MET A 64 15.06 -3.80 -10.52
N ALA A 65 14.75 -2.65 -9.90
CA ALA A 65 14.91 -2.45 -8.46
C ALA A 65 13.54 -2.31 -7.78
N PHE A 66 13.16 -3.28 -6.96
CA PHE A 66 11.94 -3.19 -6.16
C PHE A 66 12.15 -3.73 -4.73
N LYS A 67 11.34 -3.28 -3.79
CA LYS A 67 11.38 -3.71 -2.39
C LYS A 67 9.97 -3.73 -1.79
N LEU A 68 9.63 -4.81 -1.09
CA LEU A 68 8.45 -4.87 -0.21
C LEU A 68 8.77 -4.14 1.10
N LEU A 69 7.85 -3.30 1.55
CA LEU A 69 8.04 -2.36 2.66
C LEU A 69 7.34 -2.81 3.94
N SER A 70 6.03 -3.06 3.86
CA SER A 70 5.21 -3.37 5.02
C SER A 70 3.95 -4.13 4.64
N ILE A 71 3.27 -4.69 5.64
CA ILE A 71 1.98 -5.35 5.52
C ILE A 71 0.98 -4.59 6.40
N ALA A 72 -0.24 -4.41 5.92
CA ALA A 72 -1.34 -3.81 6.67
C ALA A 72 -2.64 -4.60 6.45
N GLY A 73 -3.56 -4.52 7.40
CA GLY A 73 -4.94 -4.91 7.19
C GLY A 73 -5.70 -3.81 6.42
N ALA A 74 -6.55 -4.19 5.48
CA ALA A 74 -7.45 -3.28 4.80
C ALA A 74 -8.80 -3.94 4.60
N TYR A 75 -9.90 -3.21 4.83
CA TYR A 75 -11.22 -3.75 4.59
C TYR A 75 -11.64 -3.55 3.14
N TRP A 76 -12.35 -4.53 2.59
CA TRP A 76 -12.90 -4.41 1.23
C TRP A 76 -13.83 -3.19 1.13
N ARG A 77 -13.65 -2.36 0.09
CA ARG A 77 -14.32 -1.06 -0.08
C ARG A 77 -14.13 -0.07 1.08
N GLY A 78 -13.15 -0.30 1.95
CA GLY A 78 -12.94 0.53 3.15
C GLY A 78 -14.03 0.41 4.21
N ASN A 79 -14.91 -0.59 4.12
CA ASN A 79 -16.01 -0.80 5.07
C ASN A 79 -15.65 -1.92 6.05
N GLU A 80 -15.57 -1.59 7.34
CA GLU A 80 -15.17 -2.48 8.44
C GLU A 80 -16.07 -3.71 8.62
N LYS A 81 -17.30 -3.67 8.08
CA LYS A 81 -18.23 -4.81 8.08
C LYS A 81 -17.88 -5.85 7.01
N ASN A 82 -17.05 -5.49 6.04
CA ASN A 82 -16.61 -6.41 5.00
C ASN A 82 -15.39 -7.23 5.44
N LYS A 83 -15.04 -8.23 4.65
CA LYS A 83 -13.86 -9.06 4.89
C LYS A 83 -12.58 -8.22 4.96
N MET A 84 -11.78 -8.47 5.99
CA MET A 84 -10.42 -7.93 6.12
C MET A 84 -9.50 -8.62 5.11
N LEU A 85 -8.78 -7.81 4.33
CA LEU A 85 -7.78 -8.19 3.35
C LEU A 85 -6.38 -7.84 3.85
N GLN A 86 -5.39 -8.54 3.32
CA GLN A 86 -3.98 -8.23 3.55
C GLN A 86 -3.48 -7.33 2.42
N ARG A 87 -2.99 -6.14 2.78
CA ARG A 87 -2.36 -5.20 1.88
C ARG A 87 -0.85 -5.27 2.05
N ILE A 88 -0.15 -5.53 0.95
CA ILE A 88 1.32 -5.54 0.91
C ILE A 88 1.79 -4.26 0.22
N TYR A 89 2.57 -3.45 0.92
CA TYR A 89 3.18 -2.25 0.36
C TYR A 89 4.53 -2.57 -0.24
N GLY A 90 4.83 -1.99 -1.40
CA GLY A 90 6.13 -2.09 -2.06
C GLY A 90 6.41 -0.85 -2.89
N THR A 91 7.67 -0.69 -3.29
CA THR A 91 8.14 0.39 -4.16
C THR A 91 9.06 -0.18 -5.23
N SER A 92 9.14 0.51 -6.37
CA SER A 92 10.04 0.15 -7.47
C SER A 92 10.68 1.40 -8.09
N PHE A 93 11.91 1.25 -8.55
CA PHE A 93 12.70 2.27 -9.25
C PHE A 93 13.43 1.66 -10.44
N ASP A 94 13.84 2.51 -11.37
CA ASP A 94 14.63 2.08 -12.52
C ASP A 94 16.04 1.68 -12.08
N LYS A 95 16.65 2.43 -11.18
CA LYS A 95 18.01 2.18 -10.69
C LYS A 95 18.03 1.73 -9.23
N LYS A 96 18.92 0.78 -8.92
CA LYS A 96 19.15 0.34 -7.53
C LYS A 96 19.59 1.48 -6.61
N SER A 97 20.40 2.41 -7.11
CA SER A 97 20.86 3.58 -6.34
C SER A 97 19.71 4.47 -5.87
N GLU A 98 18.65 4.61 -6.69
CA GLU A 98 17.47 5.41 -6.33
C GLU A 98 16.64 4.71 -5.27
N LEU A 99 16.45 3.39 -5.41
CA LEU A 99 15.81 2.57 -4.38
C LEU A 99 16.57 2.67 -3.05
N ASP A 100 17.89 2.52 -3.06
CA ASP A 100 18.71 2.60 -1.85
C ASP A 100 18.62 3.99 -1.20
N ASN A 101 18.61 5.06 -2.00
CA ASN A 101 18.40 6.41 -1.50
C ASN A 101 17.01 6.58 -0.88
N TYR A 102 15.97 6.10 -1.54
CA TYR A 102 14.60 6.14 -1.02
C TYR A 102 14.46 5.39 0.31
N LEU A 103 15.06 4.21 0.42
CA LEU A 103 15.06 3.43 1.66
C LEU A 103 15.78 4.15 2.80
N LYS A 104 16.90 4.84 2.52
CA LYS A 104 17.57 5.70 3.51
C LYS A 104 16.67 6.82 3.99
N LEU A 105 15.92 7.47 3.08
CA LEU A 105 14.96 8.52 3.44
C LEU A 105 13.82 7.99 4.31
N ILE A 106 13.30 6.79 4.02
CA ILE A 106 12.30 6.14 4.87
C ILE A 106 12.84 5.89 6.28
N GLU A 107 14.06 5.36 6.41
CA GLU A 107 14.65 5.10 7.73
C GLU A 107 14.91 6.40 8.51
N GLU A 108 15.36 7.46 7.82
CA GLU A 108 15.51 8.79 8.40
C GLU A 108 14.16 9.41 8.83
N ALA A 109 13.08 9.17 8.09
CA ALA A 109 11.74 9.59 8.48
C ALA A 109 11.23 8.82 9.71
N LYS A 110 11.46 7.50 9.78
CA LYS A 110 11.10 6.66 10.94
C LYS A 110 11.85 7.09 12.20
N ARG A 111 13.09 7.54 12.09
CA ARG A 111 13.87 8.09 13.22
C ARG A 111 13.26 9.37 13.78
N ARG A 112 12.55 10.14 12.97
CA ARG A 112 11.91 11.42 13.34
C ARG A 112 10.40 11.28 13.58
N ASP A 113 9.89 10.06 13.69
CA ASP A 113 8.48 9.82 13.98
C ASP A 113 8.14 10.34 15.39
N HIS A 114 7.17 11.27 15.48
CA HIS A 114 6.76 11.88 16.74
C HIS A 114 6.25 10.85 17.76
N ARG A 115 5.75 9.69 17.33
CA ARG A 115 5.31 8.61 18.23
C ARG A 115 6.49 7.90 18.86
N LYS A 116 7.57 7.73 18.09
CA LYS A 116 8.82 7.16 18.58
C LYS A 116 9.53 8.16 19.50
N LEU A 117 9.76 9.38 19.00
CA LEU A 117 10.42 10.44 19.78
C LEU A 117 9.62 10.84 21.01
N GLY A 118 8.30 10.91 20.92
CA GLY A 118 7.42 11.21 22.05
C GLY A 118 7.56 10.20 23.18
N LYS A 119 7.69 8.92 22.84
CA LYS A 119 7.98 7.85 23.80
C LYS A 119 9.41 7.93 24.34
N ASP A 120 10.41 8.04 23.46
CA ASP A 120 11.83 8.06 23.83
C ASP A 120 12.20 9.28 24.69
N LEU A 121 11.50 10.40 24.51
CA LEU A 121 11.68 11.65 25.26
C LEU A 121 10.68 11.81 26.41
N ASP A 122 9.84 10.81 26.66
CA ASP A 122 8.84 10.78 27.73
C ASP A 122 7.86 11.99 27.70
N LEU A 123 7.40 12.36 26.50
CA LEU A 123 6.50 13.51 26.28
C LEU A 123 5.02 13.14 26.46
N PHE A 124 4.64 11.93 26.03
CA PHE A 124 3.29 11.41 26.18
C PHE A 124 3.27 9.88 26.16
N SER A 125 2.23 9.31 26.76
CA SER A 125 1.93 7.87 26.73
C SER A 125 0.54 7.59 26.13
N PHE A 126 0.33 6.34 25.71
CA PHE A 126 -0.98 5.80 25.36
C PHE A 126 -1.29 4.64 26.30
N HIS A 127 -2.55 4.55 26.70
CA HIS A 127 -3.09 3.50 27.55
C HIS A 127 -4.18 2.75 26.79
N ASP A 128 -4.31 1.45 27.02
CA ASP A 128 -5.27 0.60 26.31
C ASP A 128 -6.72 0.99 26.64
N GLU A 129 -6.95 1.56 27.82
CA GLU A 129 -8.22 2.12 28.27
C GLU A 129 -8.63 3.38 27.48
N GLY A 130 -7.69 4.01 26.77
CA GLY A 130 -7.87 5.26 26.03
C GLY A 130 -7.21 5.24 24.65
N VAL A 131 -7.58 4.28 23.80
CA VAL A 131 -7.04 4.15 22.44
C VAL A 131 -7.26 5.44 21.64
N GLY A 132 -6.16 6.08 21.23
CA GLY A 132 -6.19 7.34 20.50
C GLY A 132 -6.22 8.61 21.37
N PHE A 133 -6.20 8.47 22.69
CA PHE A 133 -6.11 9.58 23.63
C PHE A 133 -4.70 9.69 24.23
N PRO A 134 -3.86 10.67 23.81
CA PRO A 134 -2.51 10.82 24.35
C PRO A 134 -2.52 11.47 25.74
N PHE A 135 -1.82 10.84 26.70
CA PHE A 135 -1.61 11.38 28.04
C PHE A 135 -0.29 12.15 28.07
N PHE A 136 -0.37 13.48 28.14
CA PHE A 136 0.83 14.33 28.13
C PHE A 136 1.45 14.43 29.52
N HIS A 137 2.77 14.24 29.60
CA HIS A 137 3.51 14.29 30.86
C HIS A 137 3.82 15.75 31.23
N LEU A 138 2.97 16.35 32.07
CA LEU A 138 3.03 17.77 32.44
C LEU A 138 4.20 18.14 33.37
N PHE A 139 4.81 17.16 34.05
CA PHE A 139 5.85 17.40 35.07
C PHE A 139 7.27 17.50 34.53
N LEU A 140 7.51 17.10 33.28
CA LEU A 140 8.80 17.32 32.63
C LEU A 140 8.76 18.69 31.95
N ASN A 141 9.47 19.68 32.50
CA ASN A 141 9.64 21.05 31.96
C ASN A 141 9.81 21.11 30.43
N LYS A 142 10.33 20.04 29.81
CA LYS A 142 10.52 19.89 28.36
C LYS A 142 9.24 20.02 27.53
N TYR A 143 8.11 19.41 27.92
CA TYR A 143 6.89 19.47 27.11
C TYR A 143 6.26 20.86 27.15
N TYR A 144 6.18 21.47 28.34
CA TYR A 144 5.64 22.82 28.51
C TYR A 144 6.47 23.88 27.75
N ILE A 145 7.81 23.76 27.77
CA ILE A 145 8.71 24.65 27.01
C ILE A 145 8.52 24.49 25.48
N LEU A 146 8.31 23.27 24.99
CA LEU A 146 8.09 23.05 23.55
C LEU A 146 6.73 23.60 23.09
N ARG A 147 5.68 23.43 23.90
CA ARG A 147 4.33 23.93 23.59
C ARG A 147 4.24 25.46 23.67
N SER A 148 4.90 26.08 24.66
CA SER A 148 4.91 27.54 24.82
C SER A 148 5.76 28.25 23.75
N LYS A 149 6.78 27.56 23.18
CA LYS A 149 7.59 28.08 22.07
C LYS A 149 7.01 27.82 20.68
N GLY A 150 5.98 26.97 20.57
CA GLY A 150 5.30 26.63 19.31
C GLY A 150 4.07 27.49 19.00
N THR A 151 3.82 28.56 19.77
CA THR A 151 2.79 29.56 19.47
C THR A 151 3.44 30.78 18.79
N VAL A 152 3.77 30.62 17.51
CA VAL A 152 3.90 31.69 16.50
C VAL A 152 3.25 31.18 15.22
#